data_AF-A0AB33JXC2-F1
#
_entry.id   AF-A0AB33JXC2-F1
#
_cell.length_a   1.000
_cell.length_b   1.000
_cell.length_c   1.000
_cell.angle_alpha   90.00
_cell.angle_beta   90.00
_cell.angle_gamma   90.00
#
_symmetry.space_group_name_H-M   'P 1'
#
loop_
_entity.id
_entity.type
_entity.pdbx_description
1 polymer ?
#
loop_
_entity_poly.entity_id
_entity_poly.type
_entity_poly.pdbx_seq_one_letter_code
_entity_poly.pdbx_strand_id
1 'polypeptide(L)'
;MKHRSLLASVTAAALLVLGAAGTAQSRTPAPATALAAPAAVGAAAPAAVTAAAPTAGCGKAPALSSGAHTIQSSGQNRSYILRLPTGYDSNRPYRLVFGFHWRGGTASEVDSGGTDGYNWSYYGLRRLADAANNGTIFVAPQGFDNGWANSNGQDVTLVDDLTRQLESGLCIDGTQLFSAGFSYGGAMSYALACARPTLFRAVAVYSGANLSGCAGGTQPVAYMGLHGLRDNVLPISLGRSLRDTFVRNNGCTPQNPPEPANGSLTHIVTTYSGCRSGYPVVWAAFDGAGHDPGPIDGSTGDGWRTWTSGEVWKFFSQFESGTTPPPSGQQLVGQQSGRCVDISGSATANGTQAQLWDCNGATNQRWTNTAGKQLTVFGTKCLDASGKGTVNGTAVVIWDCNGQTNQQWNLNANGTITGVQSGLCLDATGVATANGTKLQLWACSGGANQQWHLQS
;
A
#
# COMPACT_ATOMS: atom_id res chain seq x y z
N MET A 1 48.25 -27.51 32.86
CA MET A 1 47.72 -28.86 32.60
C MET A 1 47.02 -28.77 31.24
N LYS A 2 47.51 -29.29 30.11
CA LYS A 2 47.87 -30.69 29.75
C LYS A 2 46.76 -31.69 30.03
N HIS A 3 45.93 -32.00 29.03
CA HIS A 3 45.54 -33.33 28.50
C HIS A 3 44.63 -33.06 27.27
N ARG A 4 45.10 -33.26 26.02
CA ARG A 4 45.23 -34.49 25.22
C ARG A 4 43.91 -35.00 24.59
N SER A 5 43.84 -34.78 23.27
CA SER A 5 42.92 -35.30 22.25
C SER A 5 42.73 -36.82 22.25
N LEU A 6 41.61 -37.26 21.67
CA LEU A 6 41.47 -38.54 20.96
C LEU A 6 40.63 -38.36 19.68
N LEU A 7 40.92 -39.14 18.63
CA LEU A 7 40.14 -39.25 17.39
C LEU A 7 39.42 -40.60 17.35
N ALA A 8 38.33 -40.69 16.58
CA ALA A 8 37.85 -41.93 15.98
C ALA A 8 37.13 -41.63 14.65
N SER A 9 37.27 -42.50 13.65
CA SER A 9 36.76 -42.29 12.29
C SER A 9 36.49 -43.61 11.56
N VAL A 10 35.30 -43.76 10.97
CA VAL A 10 34.86 -44.94 10.18
C VAL A 10 33.88 -44.42 9.11
N THR A 11 34.32 -44.18 7.86
CA THR A 11 34.11 -45.03 6.66
C THR A 11 32.71 -45.64 6.53
N ALA A 12 31.80 -45.18 5.66
CA ALA A 12 31.84 -45.09 4.18
C ALA A 12 31.32 -46.35 3.44
N ALA A 13 30.33 -46.18 2.56
CA ALA A 13 29.94 -47.09 1.48
C ALA A 13 29.12 -46.34 0.42
N ALA A 14 29.36 -46.57 -0.87
CA ALA A 14 28.61 -45.97 -1.98
C ALA A 14 28.54 -46.94 -3.18
N LEU A 15 27.35 -47.11 -3.77
CA LEU A 15 26.99 -47.96 -4.91
C LEU A 15 25.62 -47.48 -5.45
N LEU A 16 25.18 -47.64 -6.70
CA LEU A 16 25.76 -47.82 -8.05
C LEU A 16 24.55 -47.62 -9.03
N VAL A 17 24.61 -47.38 -10.34
CA VAL A 17 25.61 -47.48 -11.42
C VAL A 17 25.39 -46.31 -12.42
N LEU A 18 26.37 -45.98 -13.26
CA LEU A 18 26.15 -45.21 -14.50
C LEU A 18 26.99 -45.81 -15.65
N GLY A 19 26.35 -46.05 -16.81
CA GLY A 19 26.94 -46.64 -18.02
C GLY A 19 25.92 -47.50 -18.78
N ALA A 20 26.04 -47.74 -20.09
CA ALA A 20 26.93 -47.16 -21.10
C ALA A 20 26.25 -47.21 -22.49
N ALA A 21 26.84 -46.58 -23.52
CA ALA A 21 26.25 -46.48 -24.85
C ALA A 21 26.30 -47.79 -25.66
N GLY A 22 25.38 -47.98 -26.63
CA GLY A 22 25.30 -49.19 -27.45
C GLY A 22 24.42 -49.10 -28.71
N THR A 23 24.95 -48.47 -29.76
CA THR A 23 24.70 -48.67 -31.22
C THR A 23 23.30 -49.06 -31.77
N ALA A 24 22.87 -48.24 -32.74
CA ALA A 24 21.71 -48.37 -33.63
C ALA A 24 21.45 -49.72 -34.33
N GLN A 25 20.19 -49.91 -34.77
CA GLN A 25 19.84 -50.75 -35.93
C GLN A 25 18.71 -50.12 -36.76
N SER A 26 18.72 -50.38 -38.07
CA SER A 26 17.89 -49.71 -39.07
C SER A 26 16.74 -50.57 -39.61
N ARG A 27 15.51 -50.01 -39.69
CA ARG A 27 14.45 -50.49 -40.59
C ARG A 27 13.69 -49.33 -41.23
N THR A 28 13.34 -49.49 -42.51
CA THR A 28 12.71 -48.47 -43.36
C THR A 28 11.19 -48.42 -43.17
N PRO A 29 10.56 -47.23 -43.18
CA PRO A 29 9.11 -47.10 -43.14
C PRO A 29 8.46 -47.29 -44.52
N ALA A 30 7.21 -47.79 -44.52
CA ALA A 30 6.30 -47.74 -45.65
C ALA A 30 5.61 -46.35 -45.75
N PRO A 31 5.03 -45.95 -46.90
CA PRO A 31 4.43 -44.63 -47.05
C PRO A 31 3.13 -44.51 -46.22
N ALA A 32 3.08 -43.53 -45.31
CA ALA A 32 1.88 -43.14 -44.60
C ALA A 32 1.17 -41.98 -45.32
N THR A 33 -0.16 -42.06 -45.44
CA THR A 33 -1.00 -40.99 -45.98
C THR A 33 -0.98 -39.74 -45.09
N ALA A 34 -1.11 -38.56 -45.69
CA ALA A 34 -1.01 -37.29 -44.98
C ALA A 34 -2.07 -37.14 -43.87
N LEU A 35 -1.60 -36.82 -42.66
CA LEU A 35 -2.38 -36.17 -41.62
C LEU A 35 -1.88 -34.73 -41.50
N ALA A 36 -2.81 -33.78 -41.41
CA ALA A 36 -2.47 -32.36 -41.28
C ALA A 36 -1.73 -32.10 -39.96
N ALA A 37 -0.71 -31.24 -40.00
CA ALA A 37 -0.03 -30.82 -38.78
C ALA A 37 -1.00 -30.05 -37.86
N PRO A 38 -0.95 -30.26 -36.53
CA PRO A 38 -1.66 -29.38 -35.60
C PRO A 38 -1.09 -27.96 -35.76
N ALA A 39 -1.98 -26.96 -35.86
CA ALA A 39 -1.56 -25.57 -35.90
C ALA A 39 -0.75 -25.24 -34.64
N ALA A 40 0.43 -24.66 -34.82
CA ALA A 40 1.24 -24.22 -33.69
C ALA A 40 0.46 -23.16 -32.90
N VAL A 41 0.07 -23.49 -31.67
CA VAL A 41 -0.47 -22.52 -30.72
C VAL A 41 0.65 -21.52 -30.44
N GLY A 42 0.58 -20.36 -31.09
CA GLY A 42 1.53 -19.28 -30.88
C GLY A 42 1.55 -18.94 -29.40
N ALA A 43 2.72 -19.00 -28.77
CA ALA A 43 2.87 -18.62 -27.38
C ALA A 43 2.34 -17.19 -27.21
N ALA A 44 1.30 -17.03 -26.39
CA ALA A 44 0.72 -15.72 -26.14
C ALA A 44 1.84 -14.79 -25.64
N ALA A 45 2.06 -13.68 -26.33
CA ALA A 45 2.96 -12.65 -25.85
C ALA A 45 2.55 -12.26 -24.42
N PRO A 46 3.51 -12.02 -23.50
CA PRO A 46 3.17 -11.61 -22.15
C PRO A 46 2.24 -10.41 -22.22
N ALA A 47 1.08 -10.49 -21.56
CA ALA A 47 0.07 -9.45 -21.60
C ALA A 47 0.74 -8.13 -21.21
N ALA A 48 0.73 -7.16 -22.13
CA ALA A 48 1.39 -5.88 -21.91
C ALA A 48 0.87 -5.28 -20.61
N VAL A 49 1.77 -4.93 -19.69
CA VAL A 49 1.41 -4.29 -18.43
C VAL A 49 0.68 -3.01 -18.81
N THR A 50 -0.63 -2.99 -18.59
CA THR A 50 -1.45 -1.81 -18.84
C THR A 50 -1.01 -0.75 -17.85
N ALA A 51 -0.18 0.19 -18.32
CA ALA A 51 0.25 1.32 -17.53
C ALA A 51 -0.98 1.95 -16.87
N ALA A 52 -0.89 2.20 -15.57
CA ALA A 52 -2.02 2.70 -14.80
C ALA A 52 -2.57 3.97 -15.45
N ALA A 53 -3.91 4.07 -15.52
CA ALA A 53 -4.58 5.12 -16.25
C ALA A 53 -4.07 6.50 -15.78
N PRO A 54 -3.53 7.34 -16.70
CA PRO A 54 -3.03 8.66 -16.34
C PRO A 54 -4.13 9.50 -15.67
N THR A 55 -3.80 10.29 -14.65
CA THR A 55 -4.80 11.04 -13.88
C THR A 55 -5.56 12.06 -14.71
N ALA A 56 -6.67 12.58 -14.18
CA ALA A 56 -7.60 13.43 -14.92
C ALA A 56 -6.99 14.74 -15.48
N GLY A 57 -5.84 15.21 -14.97
CA GLY A 57 -5.08 16.34 -15.51
C GLY A 57 -4.11 16.00 -16.67
N CYS A 58 -3.88 14.72 -16.98
CA CYS A 58 -3.03 14.31 -18.09
C CYS A 58 -3.60 14.70 -19.46
N GLY A 59 -2.72 15.03 -20.39
CA GLY A 59 -3.04 15.52 -21.75
C GLY A 59 -3.66 16.92 -21.81
N LYS A 60 -3.76 17.63 -20.68
CA LYS A 60 -4.37 18.98 -20.57
C LYS A 60 -3.33 20.05 -20.26
N ALA A 61 -3.62 21.30 -20.59
CA ALA A 61 -2.83 22.42 -20.07
C ALA A 61 -2.88 22.40 -18.53
N PRO A 62 -1.73 22.54 -17.83
CA PRO A 62 -1.69 22.41 -16.38
C PRO A 62 -2.48 23.53 -15.70
N ALA A 63 -3.42 23.15 -14.83
CA ALA A 63 -4.26 24.10 -14.09
C ALA A 63 -3.56 24.66 -12.83
N LEU A 64 -2.40 24.11 -12.47
CA LEU A 64 -1.59 24.48 -11.32
C LEU A 64 -0.13 24.68 -11.75
N SER A 65 0.59 25.51 -11.02
CA SER A 65 2.00 25.85 -11.26
C SER A 65 2.84 25.75 -9.99
N SER A 66 4.17 25.73 -10.10
CA SER A 66 5.04 25.81 -8.93
C SER A 66 4.84 27.12 -8.16
N GLY A 67 4.51 27.06 -6.87
CA GLY A 67 4.19 28.24 -6.06
C GLY A 67 3.39 27.91 -4.80
N ALA A 68 2.98 28.95 -4.07
CA ALA A 68 2.04 28.83 -2.95
C ALA A 68 0.59 28.91 -3.45
N HIS A 69 -0.27 28.05 -2.91
CA HIS A 69 -1.67 27.90 -3.31
C HIS A 69 -2.59 27.79 -2.09
N THR A 70 -3.90 27.94 -2.32
CA THR A 70 -4.95 27.71 -1.33
C THR A 70 -5.96 26.66 -1.80
N ILE A 71 -6.63 26.03 -0.84
CA ILE A 71 -7.69 25.04 -1.06
C ILE A 71 -8.74 25.15 0.04
N GLN A 72 -10.02 24.97 -0.31
CA GLN A 72 -11.08 24.82 0.68
C GLN A 72 -11.16 23.35 1.09
N SER A 73 -10.95 23.05 2.37
CA SER A 73 -11.03 21.69 2.92
C SER A 73 -11.58 21.71 4.34
N SER A 74 -12.43 20.73 4.70
CA SER A 74 -13.12 20.67 6.00
C SER A 74 -13.87 21.97 6.38
N GLY A 75 -14.36 22.72 5.38
CA GLY A 75 -15.02 24.02 5.58
C GLY A 75 -14.08 25.17 5.94
N GLN A 76 -12.77 25.02 5.73
CA GLN A 76 -11.74 26.01 6.06
C GLN A 76 -10.84 26.30 4.86
N ASN A 77 -10.30 27.53 4.79
CA ASN A 77 -9.27 27.90 3.84
C ASN A 77 -7.90 27.36 4.33
N ARG A 78 -7.34 26.37 3.63
CA ARG A 78 -6.01 25.80 3.88
C ARG A 78 -5.02 26.29 2.81
N SER A 79 -3.73 26.23 3.09
CA SER A 79 -2.66 26.57 2.15
C SER A 79 -1.66 25.44 1.97
N TYR A 80 -0.97 25.46 0.85
CA TYR A 80 0.11 24.53 0.52
C TYR A 80 1.12 25.18 -0.43
N ILE A 81 2.31 24.58 -0.55
CA ILE A 81 3.29 24.90 -1.57
C ILE A 81 3.43 23.72 -2.52
N LEU A 82 3.50 24.00 -3.82
CA LEU A 82 3.62 23.04 -4.90
C LEU A 82 4.93 23.26 -5.66
N ARG A 83 5.64 22.18 -6.00
CA ARG A 83 6.77 22.18 -6.93
C ARG A 83 6.54 21.14 -8.02
N LEU A 84 6.36 21.62 -9.24
CA LEU A 84 6.48 20.82 -10.46
C LEU A 84 7.98 20.66 -10.81
N PRO A 85 8.39 19.54 -11.43
CA PRO A 85 9.74 19.39 -11.96
C PRO A 85 10.03 20.39 -13.09
N THR A 86 11.28 20.79 -13.26
CA THR A 86 11.70 21.63 -14.41
C THR A 86 11.40 20.90 -15.71
N GLY A 87 10.72 21.57 -16.66
CA GLY A 87 10.32 20.95 -17.91
C GLY A 87 9.12 19.99 -17.78
N TYR A 88 8.24 20.20 -16.80
CA TYR A 88 6.97 19.50 -16.67
C TYR A 88 6.19 19.45 -18.00
N ASP A 89 5.76 18.24 -18.39
CA ASP A 89 4.96 17.92 -19.58
C ASP A 89 3.70 17.16 -19.15
N SER A 90 2.51 17.72 -19.42
CA SER A 90 1.23 17.08 -19.07
C SER A 90 0.95 15.75 -19.78
N ASN A 91 1.76 15.32 -20.74
CA ASN A 91 1.64 14.00 -21.37
C ASN A 91 2.42 12.90 -20.61
N ARG A 92 3.27 13.28 -19.65
CA ARG A 92 4.07 12.39 -18.81
C ARG A 92 3.49 12.31 -17.39
N PRO A 93 3.08 11.12 -16.90
CA PRO A 93 2.75 10.94 -15.49
C PRO A 93 3.97 11.16 -14.59
N TYR A 94 3.78 11.90 -13.49
CA TYR A 94 4.83 12.18 -12.50
C TYR A 94 4.52 11.57 -11.13
N ARG A 95 5.57 11.18 -10.40
CA ARG A 95 5.47 10.79 -8.99
C ARG A 95 4.94 11.97 -8.15
N LEU A 96 4.16 11.71 -7.10
CA LEU A 96 3.72 12.76 -6.16
C LEU A 96 4.26 12.48 -4.75
N VAL A 97 4.98 13.42 -4.16
CA VAL A 97 5.52 13.32 -2.79
C VAL A 97 4.94 14.43 -1.91
N PHE A 98 4.22 14.05 -0.86
CA PHE A 98 3.81 14.95 0.21
C PHE A 98 4.92 15.10 1.26
N GLY A 99 5.24 16.33 1.65
CA GLY A 99 6.16 16.67 2.73
C GLY A 99 5.45 17.35 3.91
N PHE A 100 5.49 16.75 5.10
CA PHE A 100 4.81 17.27 6.29
C PHE A 100 5.81 17.82 7.32
N HIS A 101 5.66 19.10 7.66
CA HIS A 101 6.55 19.81 8.60
C HIS A 101 6.40 19.32 10.06
N TRP A 102 7.42 19.59 10.89
CA TRP A 102 7.42 19.33 12.33
C TRP A 102 6.55 20.34 13.10
N ARG A 103 6.40 20.14 14.41
CA ARG A 103 5.66 21.07 15.28
C ARG A 103 6.39 22.43 15.36
N GLY A 104 5.68 23.51 15.04
CA GLY A 104 6.23 24.87 15.00
C GLY A 104 6.82 25.27 13.64
N GLY A 105 7.24 24.30 12.82
CA GLY A 105 7.68 24.54 11.44
C GLY A 105 6.53 24.73 10.44
N THR A 106 6.89 24.96 9.18
CA THR A 106 5.95 25.38 8.12
C THR A 106 6.16 24.61 6.81
N ALA A 107 5.15 24.69 5.93
CA ALA A 107 5.27 24.26 4.55
C ALA A 107 6.43 24.98 3.81
N SER A 108 6.72 26.23 4.17
CA SER A 108 7.81 27.02 3.61
C SER A 108 9.18 26.43 3.93
N GLU A 109 9.40 25.95 5.16
CA GLU A 109 10.67 25.32 5.55
C GLU A 109 10.86 23.94 4.91
N VAL A 110 9.80 23.15 4.75
CA VAL A 110 9.85 21.88 4.00
C VAL A 110 10.16 22.12 2.51
N ASP A 111 9.50 23.10 1.90
CA ASP A 111 9.70 23.44 0.48
C ASP A 111 11.07 24.05 0.20
N SER A 112 11.51 25.01 1.02
CA SER A 112 12.80 25.66 0.86
C SER A 112 13.96 24.77 1.30
N GLY A 113 13.76 23.87 2.27
CA GLY A 113 14.81 23.16 3.00
C GLY A 113 15.40 23.96 4.16
N GLY A 114 14.79 25.09 4.55
CA GLY A 114 15.24 25.92 5.66
C GLY A 114 16.65 26.47 5.45
N THR A 115 17.50 26.38 6.47
CA THR A 115 18.90 26.86 6.46
C THR A 115 19.79 26.15 5.45
N ASP A 116 19.52 24.87 5.15
CA ASP A 116 20.25 24.09 4.15
C ASP A 116 19.77 24.33 2.70
N GLY A 117 18.65 25.05 2.56
CA GLY A 117 18.08 25.40 1.27
C GLY A 117 17.78 24.19 0.39
N TYR A 118 17.93 24.39 -0.92
CA TYR A 118 17.58 23.40 -1.96
C TYR A 118 18.11 21.97 -1.70
N ASN A 119 19.27 21.83 -1.05
CA ASN A 119 19.85 20.52 -0.76
C ASN A 119 19.03 19.67 0.22
N TRP A 120 18.20 20.32 1.04
CA TRP A 120 17.33 19.71 2.06
C TRP A 120 15.83 19.87 1.77
N SER A 121 15.47 20.58 0.70
CA SER A 121 14.09 20.69 0.18
C SER A 121 13.42 19.30 0.10
N TYR A 122 12.28 19.16 0.77
CA TYR A 122 11.55 17.90 1.00
C TYR A 122 12.42 16.78 1.58
N TYR A 123 13.13 17.04 2.69
CA TYR A 123 14.08 16.11 3.34
C TYR A 123 15.18 15.62 2.36
N GLY A 124 15.63 16.55 1.50
CA GLY A 124 16.61 16.32 0.44
C GLY A 124 16.10 15.52 -0.77
N LEU A 125 14.86 15.02 -0.74
CA LEU A 125 14.30 14.19 -1.81
C LEU A 125 14.16 14.96 -3.13
N ARG A 126 13.95 16.28 -3.09
CA ARG A 126 13.84 17.10 -4.31
C ARG A 126 15.13 17.10 -5.12
N ARG A 127 16.27 17.35 -4.47
CA ARG A 127 17.60 17.30 -5.10
C ARG A 127 17.88 15.93 -5.74
N LEU A 128 17.41 14.86 -5.11
CA LEU A 128 17.59 13.48 -5.61
C LEU A 128 16.66 13.16 -6.79
N ALA A 129 15.43 13.69 -6.80
CA ALA A 129 14.51 13.59 -7.94
C ALA A 129 14.98 14.39 -9.16
N ASP A 130 15.43 15.62 -8.94
CA ASP A 130 15.99 16.49 -10.00
C ASP A 130 17.25 15.83 -10.61
N ALA A 131 18.17 15.33 -9.78
CA ALA A 131 19.38 14.65 -10.24
C ALA A 131 19.10 13.31 -10.96
N ALA A 132 18.00 12.63 -10.65
CA ALA A 132 17.60 11.39 -11.32
C ALA A 132 16.84 11.62 -12.64
N ASN A 133 16.40 12.86 -12.93
CA ASN A 133 15.54 13.21 -14.08
C ASN A 133 14.25 12.36 -14.21
N ASN A 134 13.86 11.65 -13.14
CA ASN A 134 12.70 10.76 -13.15
C ASN A 134 11.38 11.52 -12.99
N GLY A 135 11.43 12.75 -12.51
CA GLY A 135 10.31 13.68 -12.46
C GLY A 135 9.38 13.38 -11.28
N THR A 136 9.41 14.27 -10.29
CA THR A 136 8.57 14.19 -9.10
C THR A 136 7.92 15.55 -8.85
N ILE A 137 6.61 15.55 -8.65
CA ILE A 137 5.86 16.68 -8.11
C ILE A 137 5.93 16.60 -6.59
N PHE A 138 6.27 17.70 -5.93
CA PHE A 138 6.31 17.79 -4.48
C PHE A 138 5.22 18.74 -3.98
N VAL A 139 4.58 18.40 -2.85
CA VAL A 139 3.58 19.23 -2.20
C VAL A 139 3.85 19.31 -0.69
N ALA A 140 3.89 20.52 -0.14
CA ALA A 140 4.02 20.78 1.30
C ALA A 140 2.72 21.44 1.80
N PRO A 141 1.81 20.70 2.45
CA PRO A 141 0.60 21.27 3.05
C PRO A 141 0.94 22.01 4.35
N GLN A 142 0.19 23.08 4.68
CA GLN A 142 0.35 23.79 5.96
C GLN A 142 -0.62 23.27 7.03
N GLY A 143 -0.07 22.79 8.14
CA GLY A 143 -0.80 22.38 9.33
C GLY A 143 -1.34 23.58 10.11
N PHE A 144 -2.50 23.41 10.76
CA PHE A 144 -3.04 24.42 11.68
C PHE A 144 -2.14 24.57 12.90
N ASP A 145 -1.97 25.82 13.39
CA ASP A 145 -1.09 26.16 14.51
C ASP A 145 0.34 25.57 14.40
N ASN A 146 0.83 25.46 13.17
CA ASN A 146 2.07 24.78 12.79
C ASN A 146 2.16 23.34 13.36
N GLY A 147 1.06 22.57 13.32
CA GLY A 147 1.00 21.19 13.78
C GLY A 147 -0.03 20.32 13.07
N TRP A 148 -0.07 19.05 13.45
CA TRP A 148 -0.85 18.00 12.80
C TRP A 148 -1.75 17.26 13.79
N ALA A 149 -2.55 18.04 14.54
CA ALA A 149 -3.49 17.48 15.53
C ALA A 149 -4.54 16.57 14.87
N ASN A 150 -4.84 16.76 13.58
CA ASN A 150 -5.77 15.95 12.81
C ASN A 150 -7.15 15.78 13.48
N SER A 151 -7.58 16.83 14.19
CA SER A 151 -8.87 16.89 14.90
C SER A 151 -10.00 16.49 13.95
N ASN A 152 -10.80 15.50 14.35
CA ASN A 152 -11.89 14.94 13.53
C ASN A 152 -11.48 14.45 12.12
N GLY A 153 -10.19 14.17 11.89
CA GLY A 153 -9.67 13.75 10.58
C GLY A 153 -9.40 14.88 9.58
N GLN A 154 -9.48 16.14 9.99
CA GLN A 154 -9.40 17.32 9.11
C GLN A 154 -8.13 17.37 8.23
N ASP A 155 -7.00 16.85 8.71
CA ASP A 155 -5.72 16.93 8.02
C ASP A 155 -5.52 15.74 7.06
N VAL A 156 -6.18 14.61 7.33
CA VAL A 156 -6.35 13.52 6.34
C VAL A 156 -7.32 13.98 5.24
N THR A 157 -8.40 14.67 5.58
CA THR A 157 -9.34 15.27 4.61
C THR A 157 -8.65 16.28 3.70
N LEU A 158 -7.77 17.13 4.24
CA LEU A 158 -6.93 18.03 3.43
C LEU A 158 -6.08 17.27 2.41
N VAL A 159 -5.50 16.14 2.79
CA VAL A 159 -4.67 15.33 1.88
C VAL A 159 -5.53 14.67 0.79
N ASP A 160 -6.75 14.25 1.10
CA ASP A 160 -7.72 13.79 0.08
C ASP A 160 -8.12 14.90 -0.89
N ASP A 161 -8.41 16.10 -0.39
CA ASP A 161 -8.80 17.27 -1.20
C ASP A 161 -7.64 17.76 -2.09
N LEU A 162 -6.42 17.84 -1.53
CA LEU A 162 -5.21 18.16 -2.29
C LEU A 162 -4.95 17.11 -3.37
N THR A 163 -5.09 15.83 -3.05
CA THR A 163 -4.90 14.77 -4.06
C THR A 163 -5.88 14.95 -5.22
N ARG A 164 -7.17 15.14 -4.94
CA ARG A 164 -8.19 15.44 -5.97
C ARG A 164 -7.84 16.70 -6.79
N GLN A 165 -7.38 17.77 -6.16
CA GLN A 165 -7.03 19.02 -6.85
C GLN A 165 -5.80 18.84 -7.75
N LEU A 166 -4.77 18.14 -7.26
CA LEU A 166 -3.54 17.86 -8.00
C LEU A 166 -3.79 16.88 -9.16
N GLU A 167 -4.47 15.76 -8.93
CA GLU A 167 -4.77 14.75 -9.96
C GLU A 167 -5.68 15.27 -11.09
N SER A 168 -6.49 16.28 -10.82
CA SER A 168 -7.34 16.93 -11.83
C SER A 168 -6.65 18.07 -12.58
N GLY A 169 -5.68 18.75 -11.96
CA GLY A 169 -4.94 19.87 -12.55
C GLY A 169 -3.58 19.52 -13.18
N LEU A 170 -3.04 18.33 -12.90
CA LEU A 170 -1.69 17.89 -13.28
C LEU A 170 -1.69 16.42 -13.71
N CYS A 171 -0.65 16.03 -14.45
CA CYS A 171 -0.44 14.64 -14.83
C CYS A 171 0.38 13.88 -13.78
N ILE A 172 -0.29 13.02 -13.03
CA ILE A 172 0.29 12.26 -11.91
C ILE A 172 0.20 10.76 -12.22
N ASP A 173 1.20 10.02 -11.77
CA ASP A 173 1.15 8.57 -11.69
C ASP A 173 0.45 8.18 -10.39
N GLY A 174 -0.84 7.85 -10.49
CA GLY A 174 -1.67 7.41 -9.37
C GLY A 174 -1.18 6.15 -8.64
N THR A 175 -0.15 5.45 -9.17
CA THR A 175 0.51 4.34 -8.48
C THR A 175 1.70 4.76 -7.63
N GLN A 176 2.10 6.03 -7.66
CA GLN A 176 3.33 6.54 -7.03
C GLN A 176 3.10 7.84 -6.25
N LEU A 177 2.11 7.79 -5.35
CA LEU A 177 1.90 8.77 -4.29
C LEU A 177 2.70 8.35 -3.05
N PHE A 178 3.47 9.27 -2.47
CA PHE A 178 4.33 9.04 -1.32
C PHE A 178 4.14 10.11 -0.24
N SER A 179 4.44 9.77 1.01
CA SER A 179 4.36 10.70 2.15
C SER A 179 5.63 10.63 3.00
N ALA A 180 6.20 11.79 3.32
CA ALA A 180 7.39 11.95 4.15
C ALA A 180 7.21 13.07 5.18
N GLY A 181 7.66 12.86 6.42
CA GLY A 181 7.57 13.89 7.45
C GLY A 181 8.35 13.59 8.71
N PHE A 182 8.72 14.67 9.42
CA PHE A 182 9.50 14.63 10.66
C PHE A 182 8.67 14.99 11.89
N SER A 183 8.90 14.30 13.00
CA SER A 183 8.28 14.60 14.30
C SER A 183 6.74 14.58 14.19
N TYR A 184 6.06 15.71 14.38
CA TYR A 184 4.61 15.83 14.18
C TYR A 184 4.19 15.56 12.72
N GLY A 185 5.01 15.90 11.73
CA GLY A 185 4.78 15.54 10.33
C GLY A 185 5.05 14.06 10.05
N GLY A 186 5.92 13.42 10.85
CA GLY A 186 6.09 11.97 10.85
C GLY A 186 4.87 11.26 11.42
N ALA A 187 4.25 11.82 12.46
CA ALA A 187 2.96 11.38 12.97
C ALA A 187 1.84 11.52 11.92
N MET A 188 1.84 12.60 11.14
CA MET A 188 0.90 12.78 10.03
C MET A 188 1.12 11.75 8.92
N SER A 189 2.39 11.49 8.55
CA SER A 189 2.75 10.46 7.55
C SER A 189 2.34 9.04 8.01
N TYR A 190 2.45 8.73 9.30
CA TYR A 190 1.92 7.50 9.91
C TYR A 190 0.38 7.45 9.84
N ALA A 191 -0.31 8.53 10.21
CA ALA A 191 -1.76 8.61 10.16
C ALA A 191 -2.32 8.38 8.75
N LEU A 192 -1.63 8.90 7.72
CA LEU A 192 -1.98 8.66 6.31
C LEU A 192 -1.81 7.21 5.90
N ALA A 193 -0.73 6.52 6.33
CA ALA A 193 -0.59 5.09 6.07
C ALA A 193 -1.68 4.25 6.76
N CYS A 194 -2.14 4.65 7.95
CA CYS A 194 -3.28 4.01 8.59
C CYS A 194 -4.60 4.26 7.85
N ALA A 195 -4.87 5.51 7.48
CA ALA A 195 -6.20 5.96 7.05
C ALA A 195 -6.41 5.96 5.52
N ARG A 196 -5.34 6.02 4.72
CA ARG A 196 -5.36 6.04 3.24
C ARG A 196 -4.39 4.99 2.65
N PRO A 197 -4.50 3.71 3.06
CA PRO A 197 -3.56 2.65 2.70
C PRO A 197 -3.57 2.25 1.22
N THR A 198 -4.65 2.56 0.51
CA THR A 198 -4.79 2.34 -0.94
C THR A 198 -4.38 3.56 -1.77
N LEU A 199 -4.08 4.70 -1.13
CA LEU A 199 -3.68 5.93 -1.80
C LEU A 199 -2.16 6.06 -1.87
N PHE A 200 -1.48 5.83 -0.75
CA PHE A 200 -0.03 5.95 -0.66
C PHE A 200 0.67 4.64 -1.04
N ARG A 201 1.55 4.70 -2.04
CA ARG A 201 2.40 3.59 -2.46
C ARG A 201 3.40 3.20 -1.37
N ALA A 202 3.95 4.19 -0.68
CA ALA A 202 4.80 4.04 0.49
C ALA A 202 4.83 5.30 1.36
N VAL A 203 5.25 5.18 2.63
CA VAL A 203 5.51 6.32 3.53
C VAL A 203 6.87 6.23 4.22
N ALA A 204 7.45 7.38 4.57
CA ALA A 204 8.67 7.51 5.35
C ALA A 204 8.43 8.39 6.60
N VAL A 205 8.59 7.81 7.78
CA VAL A 205 8.35 8.46 9.08
C VAL A 205 9.68 8.71 9.78
N TYR A 206 10.06 9.97 9.92
CA TYR A 206 11.29 10.40 10.59
C TYR A 206 10.97 10.79 12.04
N SER A 207 11.53 10.07 13.01
CA SER A 207 11.47 10.32 14.45
C SER A 207 10.05 10.67 14.95
N GLY A 208 9.07 9.81 14.60
CA GLY A 208 7.64 10.06 14.78
C GLY A 208 6.96 9.21 15.86
N ALA A 209 5.74 9.60 16.24
CA ALA A 209 4.86 8.86 17.17
C ALA A 209 3.39 8.94 16.72
N ASN A 210 2.49 8.20 17.37
CA ASN A 210 1.06 8.18 17.04
C ASN A 210 0.33 9.42 17.63
N LEU A 211 0.68 10.61 17.13
CA LEU A 211 0.12 11.90 17.58
C LEU A 211 -1.10 12.33 16.76
N SER A 212 -1.09 12.03 15.46
CA SER A 212 -2.14 12.42 14.50
C SER A 212 -3.22 11.34 14.29
N GLY A 213 -3.20 10.29 15.12
CA GLY A 213 -4.13 9.16 15.07
C GLY A 213 -3.78 8.07 14.04
N CYS A 214 -4.55 6.99 14.05
CA CYS A 214 -4.38 5.84 13.17
C CYS A 214 -5.73 5.13 12.92
N ALA A 215 -6.68 5.86 12.31
CA ALA A 215 -7.95 5.27 11.86
C ALA A 215 -7.71 4.28 10.70
N GLY A 216 -8.56 3.25 10.56
CA GLY A 216 -8.36 2.17 9.59
C GLY A 216 -7.28 1.18 10.05
N GLY A 217 -6.02 1.60 10.06
CA GLY A 217 -4.93 1.10 10.91
C GLY A 217 -4.49 -0.37 10.76
N THR A 218 -5.12 -1.13 9.86
CA THR A 218 -5.03 -2.60 9.75
C THR A 218 -4.67 -3.09 8.35
N GLN A 219 -4.47 -2.16 7.42
CA GLN A 219 -4.19 -2.45 6.01
C GLN A 219 -2.70 -2.31 5.70
N PRO A 220 -2.17 -3.07 4.73
CA PRO A 220 -0.77 -3.03 4.37
C PRO A 220 -0.42 -1.74 3.61
N VAL A 221 0.72 -1.14 3.95
CA VAL A 221 1.35 0.00 3.26
C VAL A 221 2.86 -0.17 3.33
N ALA A 222 3.58 0.06 2.24
CA ALA A 222 5.05 0.00 2.30
C ALA A 222 5.56 1.10 3.25
N TYR A 223 6.24 0.70 4.32
CA TYR A 223 6.55 1.58 5.45
C TYR A 223 8.04 1.64 5.72
N MET A 224 8.59 2.85 5.82
CA MET A 224 9.92 3.10 6.36
C MET A 224 9.83 3.97 7.61
N GLY A 225 10.39 3.47 8.72
CA GLY A 225 10.58 4.24 9.95
C GLY A 225 12.05 4.53 10.16
N LEU A 226 12.39 5.78 10.52
CA LEU A 226 13.73 6.22 10.89
C LEU A 226 13.66 6.82 12.29
N HIS A 227 14.51 6.42 13.24
CA HIS A 227 14.40 6.90 14.62
C HIS A 227 15.72 6.86 15.40
N GLY A 228 16.01 7.93 16.15
CA GLY A 228 17.21 8.03 16.97
C GLY A 228 17.10 7.28 18.30
N LEU A 229 18.15 6.53 18.69
CA LEU A 229 18.25 5.84 19.99
C LEU A 229 18.12 6.79 21.19
N ARG A 230 18.63 8.01 21.02
CA ARG A 230 18.72 9.06 22.03
C ARG A 230 17.67 10.16 21.86
N ASP A 231 16.59 9.86 21.13
CA ASP A 231 15.42 10.75 21.02
C ASP A 231 14.80 10.97 22.42
N ASN A 232 14.85 12.22 22.88
CA ASN A 232 14.35 12.67 24.18
C ASN A 232 13.01 13.42 24.09
N VAL A 233 12.43 13.57 22.89
CA VAL A 233 11.14 14.21 22.65
C VAL A 233 10.06 13.15 22.38
N LEU A 234 10.36 12.19 21.50
CA LEU A 234 9.53 11.04 21.17
C LEU A 234 10.40 9.77 21.27
N PRO A 235 10.61 9.19 22.46
CA PRO A 235 11.53 8.07 22.66
C PRO A 235 11.31 6.91 21.69
N ILE A 236 12.39 6.27 21.25
CA ILE A 236 12.40 5.27 20.15
C ILE A 236 11.38 4.11 20.31
N SER A 237 10.95 3.79 21.53
CA SER A 237 9.84 2.86 21.79
C SER A 237 8.54 3.25 21.08
N LEU A 238 8.29 4.54 20.88
CA LEU A 238 7.16 5.06 20.11
C LEU A 238 7.33 4.75 18.61
N GLY A 239 8.49 5.04 18.03
CA GLY A 239 8.79 4.71 16.63
C GLY A 239 8.76 3.21 16.33
N ARG A 240 9.31 2.39 17.25
CA ARG A 240 9.19 0.92 17.18
C ARG A 240 7.73 0.47 17.19
N SER A 241 6.86 1.12 17.98
CA SER A 241 5.42 0.83 17.98
C SER A 241 4.75 1.15 16.62
N LEU A 242 5.15 2.24 15.95
CA LEU A 242 4.66 2.58 14.61
C LEU A 242 5.09 1.54 13.58
N ARG A 243 6.37 1.17 13.59
CA ARG A 243 6.95 0.10 12.78
C ARG A 243 6.20 -1.21 13.00
N ASP A 244 5.96 -1.60 14.24
CA ASP A 244 5.34 -2.88 14.59
C ASP A 244 3.87 -2.98 14.16
N THR A 245 3.17 -1.86 13.97
CA THR A 245 1.89 -1.82 13.25
C THR A 245 2.03 -2.29 11.81
N PHE A 246 3.02 -1.78 11.06
CA PHE A 246 3.21 -2.19 9.66
C PHE A 246 3.90 -3.54 9.51
N VAL A 247 4.74 -3.98 10.45
CA VAL A 247 5.21 -5.39 10.52
C VAL A 247 4.01 -6.35 10.55
N ARG A 248 3.00 -6.07 11.38
CA ARG A 248 1.75 -6.85 11.43
C ARG A 248 0.92 -6.70 10.15
N ASN A 249 0.59 -5.47 9.77
CA ASN A 249 -0.33 -5.20 8.65
C ASN A 249 0.19 -5.71 7.30
N ASN A 250 1.50 -5.63 7.08
CA ASN A 250 2.15 -6.11 5.87
C ASN A 250 2.44 -7.62 5.90
N GLY A 251 2.11 -8.30 7.01
CA GLY A 251 2.35 -9.75 7.18
C GLY A 251 3.81 -10.14 7.29
N CYS A 252 4.69 -9.21 7.68
CA CYS A 252 6.12 -9.48 7.82
C CYS A 252 6.41 -10.49 8.95
N THR A 253 7.53 -11.20 8.83
CA THR A 253 8.06 -12.01 9.93
C THR A 253 8.41 -11.09 11.10
N PRO A 254 7.94 -11.34 12.34
CA PRO A 254 8.42 -10.60 13.50
C PRO A 254 9.93 -10.80 13.68
N GLN A 255 10.67 -9.70 13.81
CA GLN A 255 12.12 -9.69 13.99
C GLN A 255 12.49 -8.67 15.08
N ASN A 256 13.61 -8.94 15.76
CA ASN A 256 14.34 -7.94 16.52
C ASN A 256 15.44 -7.37 15.62
N PRO A 257 15.22 -6.26 14.89
CA PRO A 257 16.24 -5.69 14.02
C PRO A 257 17.42 -5.21 14.88
N PRO A 258 18.67 -5.40 14.42
CA PRO A 258 19.83 -4.82 15.10
C PRO A 258 19.76 -3.30 15.09
N GLU A 259 20.21 -2.69 16.18
CA GLU A 259 20.30 -1.25 16.37
C GLU A 259 21.76 -0.89 16.72
N PRO A 260 22.25 0.31 16.37
CA PRO A 260 23.64 0.70 16.60
C PRO A 260 24.00 0.78 18.09
N ALA A 261 25.29 0.76 18.41
CA ALA A 261 25.72 0.96 19.79
C ALA A 261 25.56 2.43 20.22
N ASN A 262 25.14 2.65 21.47
CA ASN A 262 25.06 4.00 22.05
C ASN A 262 26.45 4.64 22.10
N GLY A 263 26.59 5.83 21.52
CA GLY A 263 27.87 6.53 21.36
C GLY A 263 28.69 6.12 20.12
N SER A 264 28.15 5.27 19.23
CA SER A 264 28.83 4.90 17.98
C SER A 264 28.77 5.97 16.89
N LEU A 265 27.78 6.86 16.93
CA LEU A 265 27.48 7.83 15.87
C LEU A 265 27.28 7.16 14.49
N THR A 266 26.54 6.04 14.47
CA THR A 266 26.23 5.27 13.25
C THR A 266 24.76 4.92 13.16
N HIS A 267 24.31 4.51 11.98
CA HIS A 267 22.96 3.98 11.74
C HIS A 267 22.98 2.51 11.30
N ILE A 268 21.85 1.82 11.46
CA ILE A 268 21.60 0.49 10.92
C ILE A 268 20.23 0.49 10.24
N VAL A 269 20.20 0.16 8.95
CA VAL A 269 18.97 -0.06 8.17
C VAL A 269 18.68 -1.56 8.08
N THR A 270 17.49 -1.98 8.51
CA THR A 270 17.00 -3.36 8.40
C THR A 270 15.73 -3.41 7.55
N THR A 271 15.72 -4.23 6.50
CA THR A 271 14.51 -4.61 5.77
C THR A 271 13.94 -5.90 6.37
N TYR A 272 12.66 -5.91 6.73
CA TYR A 272 12.01 -7.07 7.32
C TYR A 272 11.77 -8.19 6.28
N SER A 273 11.94 -9.45 6.70
CA SER A 273 11.67 -10.63 5.87
C SER A 273 10.19 -11.02 5.86
N GLY A 274 9.78 -11.78 4.85
CA GLY A 274 8.46 -12.43 4.80
C GLY A 274 7.26 -11.50 4.63
N CYS A 275 7.48 -10.19 4.49
CA CYS A 275 6.42 -9.23 4.16
C CYS A 275 5.70 -9.62 2.86
N ARG A 276 4.40 -9.29 2.78
CA ARG A 276 3.60 -9.41 1.56
C ARG A 276 4.29 -8.69 0.40
N SER A 277 4.32 -9.32 -0.77
CA SER A 277 4.90 -8.72 -1.98
C SER A 277 4.30 -7.33 -2.25
N GLY A 278 5.16 -6.38 -2.64
CA GLY A 278 4.80 -4.98 -2.83
C GLY A 278 4.69 -4.13 -1.55
N TYR A 279 4.78 -4.73 -0.36
CA TYR A 279 4.59 -4.07 0.94
C TYR A 279 5.79 -4.27 1.92
N PRO A 280 7.02 -3.86 1.55
CA PRO A 280 8.17 -3.94 2.44
C PRO A 280 8.00 -3.09 3.71
N VAL A 281 8.63 -3.53 4.80
CA VAL A 281 8.86 -2.72 6.00
C VAL A 281 10.36 -2.53 6.19
N VAL A 282 10.79 -1.27 6.37
CA VAL A 282 12.17 -0.87 6.60
C VAL A 282 12.26 -0.10 7.92
N TRP A 283 13.30 -0.40 8.71
CA TRP A 283 13.59 0.26 9.97
C TRP A 283 15.03 0.76 9.99
N ALA A 284 15.23 2.06 10.17
CA ALA A 284 16.54 2.68 10.30
C ALA A 284 16.71 3.26 11.72
N ALA A 285 17.43 2.53 12.57
CA ALA A 285 17.78 3.02 13.91
C ALA A 285 19.14 3.74 13.85
N PHE A 286 19.28 4.88 14.52
CA PHE A 286 20.53 5.66 14.49
C PHE A 286 20.97 6.17 15.87
N ASP A 287 22.27 6.20 16.08
CA ASP A 287 22.91 6.83 17.23
C ASP A 287 23.50 8.19 16.80
N GLY A 288 23.29 9.25 17.58
CA GLY A 288 23.69 10.61 17.18
C GLY A 288 22.76 11.69 17.75
N ALA A 289 22.24 12.55 16.87
CA ALA A 289 21.49 13.77 17.16
C ALA A 289 20.16 13.58 17.93
N GLY A 290 19.62 12.36 18.02
CA GLY A 290 18.44 12.05 18.82
C GLY A 290 17.12 12.31 18.08
N HIS A 291 16.41 13.38 18.42
CA HIS A 291 15.11 13.72 17.82
C HIS A 291 15.31 14.43 16.46
N ASP A 292 15.70 13.67 15.45
CA ASP A 292 16.32 14.24 14.24
C ASP A 292 15.77 13.65 12.92
N PRO A 293 15.71 14.43 11.82
CA PRO A 293 15.38 13.94 10.48
C PRO A 293 16.60 13.74 9.55
N GLY A 294 17.72 14.39 9.82
CA GLY A 294 18.92 14.41 8.99
C GLY A 294 20.22 14.16 9.76
N PRO A 295 20.34 13.09 10.57
CA PRO A 295 21.57 12.76 11.29
C PRO A 295 22.72 12.44 10.33
N ILE A 296 23.94 12.77 10.73
CA ILE A 296 25.16 12.50 9.95
C ILE A 296 26.05 11.52 10.72
N ASP A 297 26.39 10.39 10.10
CA ASP A 297 27.29 9.38 10.67
C ASP A 297 28.68 9.96 10.98
N GLY A 298 29.27 9.54 12.09
CA GLY A 298 30.50 10.09 12.65
C GLY A 298 30.33 11.47 13.33
N SER A 299 29.09 11.98 13.44
CA SER A 299 28.77 13.29 13.99
C SER A 299 27.61 13.24 14.99
N THR A 300 27.49 14.28 15.81
CA THR A 300 26.27 14.58 16.58
C THR A 300 25.44 15.70 15.95
N GLY A 301 25.88 16.24 14.82
CA GLY A 301 25.17 17.26 14.03
C GLY A 301 24.34 16.66 12.89
N ASP A 302 23.56 17.54 12.29
CA ASP A 302 22.48 17.27 11.36
C ASP A 302 22.66 17.97 9.99
N GLY A 303 21.67 17.80 9.11
CA GLY A 303 21.52 18.55 7.86
C GLY A 303 21.69 17.75 6.57
N TRP A 304 21.71 18.45 5.43
CA TRP A 304 21.51 17.89 4.08
C TRP A 304 22.48 16.79 3.64
N ARG A 305 23.63 16.65 4.32
CA ARG A 305 24.63 15.59 4.08
C ARG A 305 24.23 14.24 4.69
N THR A 306 23.11 14.17 5.38
CA THR A 306 22.54 12.95 5.95
C THR A 306 22.36 11.80 4.95
N TRP A 307 22.56 10.58 5.46
CA TRP A 307 22.21 9.34 4.76
C TRP A 307 20.69 9.13 4.62
N THR A 308 19.85 9.76 5.48
CA THR A 308 18.40 9.51 5.49
C THR A 308 17.74 9.85 4.15
N SER A 309 18.16 10.97 3.52
CA SER A 309 17.69 11.38 2.19
C SER A 309 17.94 10.31 1.12
N GLY A 310 19.12 9.67 1.15
CA GLY A 310 19.49 8.62 0.20
C GLY A 310 18.71 7.33 0.42
N GLU A 311 18.57 6.88 1.66
CA GLU A 311 17.84 5.64 1.99
C GLU A 311 16.33 5.77 1.77
N VAL A 312 15.72 6.93 2.07
CA VAL A 312 14.30 7.17 1.75
C VAL A 312 14.08 7.32 0.24
N TRP A 313 15.00 7.95 -0.49
CA TRP A 313 14.92 8.04 -1.95
C TRP A 313 15.03 6.68 -2.63
N LYS A 314 15.95 5.83 -2.17
CA LYS A 314 16.10 4.41 -2.53
C LYS A 314 14.83 3.62 -2.21
N PHE A 315 14.24 3.85 -1.03
CA PHE A 315 13.00 3.19 -0.60
C PHE A 315 11.79 3.59 -1.48
N PHE A 316 11.60 4.86 -1.82
CA PHE A 316 10.54 5.28 -2.74
C PHE A 316 10.83 4.88 -4.20
N SER A 317 12.10 4.86 -4.61
CA SER A 317 12.46 4.57 -6.01
C SER A 317 12.43 3.08 -6.39
N GLN A 318 12.30 2.16 -5.43
CA GLN A 318 12.14 0.72 -5.69
C GLN A 318 10.79 0.37 -6.37
N PHE A 319 9.84 1.30 -6.42
CA PHE A 319 8.51 1.09 -6.99
C PHE A 319 8.45 1.61 -8.43
N GLU A 320 7.95 0.77 -9.33
CA GLU A 320 7.89 1.04 -10.77
C GLU A 320 6.54 1.65 -11.18
N SER A 321 6.54 2.55 -12.16
CA SER A 321 5.32 3.14 -12.73
C SER A 321 4.36 2.07 -13.23
N GLY A 322 3.07 2.20 -12.87
CA GLY A 322 2.03 1.25 -13.23
C GLY A 322 1.96 0.02 -12.31
N THR A 323 2.89 -0.18 -11.38
CA THR A 323 2.77 -1.21 -10.33
C THR A 323 1.91 -0.69 -9.17
N THR A 324 0.59 -0.81 -9.32
CA THR A 324 -0.35 -0.56 -8.22
C THR A 324 0.03 -1.35 -6.96
N PRO A 325 -0.23 -0.81 -5.75
CA PRO A 325 -0.20 -1.62 -4.53
C PRO A 325 -1.15 -2.83 -4.71
N PRO A 326 -0.71 -4.08 -4.51
CA PRO A 326 -1.57 -5.27 -4.71
C PRO A 326 -2.86 -5.17 -3.88
N PRO A 327 -4.03 -4.94 -4.50
CA PRO A 327 -5.09 -4.17 -3.87
C PRO A 327 -5.66 -4.85 -2.62
N SER A 328 -5.68 -4.08 -1.52
CA SER A 328 -5.78 -4.63 -0.17
C SER A 328 -7.16 -5.22 0.14
N GLY A 329 -7.18 -6.23 1.00
CA GLY A 329 -8.29 -7.16 1.17
C GLY A 329 -8.04 -8.49 0.46
N GLN A 330 -9.10 -9.29 0.32
CA GLN A 330 -9.14 -10.61 -0.31
C GLN A 330 -10.34 -10.66 -1.26
N GLN A 331 -10.26 -11.49 -2.30
CA GLN A 331 -11.42 -11.82 -3.13
C GLN A 331 -12.39 -12.72 -2.35
N LEU A 332 -13.69 -12.43 -2.46
CA LEU A 332 -14.76 -13.30 -1.97
C LEU A 332 -15.29 -14.12 -3.14
N VAL A 333 -14.88 -15.38 -3.25
CA VAL A 333 -15.16 -16.26 -4.38
C VAL A 333 -16.32 -17.19 -4.05
N GLY A 334 -17.37 -17.16 -4.86
CA GLY A 334 -18.55 -18.04 -4.70
C GLY A 334 -18.24 -19.48 -5.12
N GLN A 335 -18.52 -20.44 -4.24
CA GLN A 335 -18.13 -21.85 -4.43
C GLN A 335 -18.76 -22.47 -5.69
N GLN A 336 -20.02 -22.13 -6.00
CA GLN A 336 -20.71 -22.63 -7.20
C GLN A 336 -20.20 -22.00 -8.51
N SER A 337 -19.80 -20.73 -8.47
CA SER A 337 -19.60 -19.91 -9.66
C SER A 337 -18.14 -19.76 -10.07
N GLY A 338 -17.19 -19.92 -9.12
CA GLY A 338 -15.80 -19.52 -9.30
C GLY A 338 -15.62 -18.00 -9.48
N ARG A 339 -16.66 -17.21 -9.18
CA ARG A 339 -16.72 -15.76 -9.44
C ARG A 339 -16.69 -14.97 -8.15
N CYS A 340 -16.16 -13.76 -8.26
CA CYS A 340 -15.92 -12.85 -7.17
C CYS A 340 -17.14 -11.97 -6.89
N VAL A 341 -17.35 -11.64 -5.61
CA VAL A 341 -18.19 -10.51 -5.20
C VAL A 341 -17.56 -9.23 -5.76
N ASP A 342 -18.28 -8.57 -6.66
CA ASP A 342 -17.80 -7.49 -7.52
C ASP A 342 -18.72 -6.27 -7.42
N ILE A 343 -18.15 -5.06 -7.45
CA ILE A 343 -18.91 -3.82 -7.62
C ILE A 343 -18.80 -3.32 -9.06
N SER A 344 -19.93 -3.36 -9.77
CA SER A 344 -20.01 -3.15 -11.22
C SER A 344 -19.29 -1.88 -11.69
N GLY A 345 -18.36 -2.05 -12.63
CA GLY A 345 -17.62 -0.94 -13.25
C GLY A 345 -16.73 -0.15 -12.29
N SER A 346 -16.40 -0.70 -11.11
CA SER A 346 -15.72 0.01 -10.01
C SER A 346 -16.46 1.27 -9.51
N ALA A 347 -17.79 1.33 -9.69
CA ALA A 347 -18.57 2.48 -9.25
C ALA A 347 -18.58 2.63 -7.72
N THR A 348 -18.37 3.86 -7.24
CA THR A 348 -18.30 4.22 -5.81
C THR A 348 -19.58 4.89 -5.29
N ALA A 349 -20.65 4.93 -6.09
CA ALA A 349 -21.93 5.51 -5.68
C ALA A 349 -22.65 4.63 -4.66
N ASN A 350 -23.22 5.25 -3.63
CA ASN A 350 -24.03 4.55 -2.63
C ASN A 350 -25.26 3.93 -3.28
N GLY A 351 -25.61 2.70 -2.87
CA GLY A 351 -26.70 1.92 -3.48
C GLY A 351 -26.29 1.12 -4.71
N THR A 352 -25.02 1.17 -5.17
CA THR A 352 -24.55 0.30 -6.25
C THR A 352 -24.60 -1.16 -5.78
N GLN A 353 -25.42 -1.99 -6.45
CA GLN A 353 -25.62 -3.40 -6.08
C GLN A 353 -24.44 -4.28 -6.47
N ALA A 354 -23.99 -5.10 -5.51
CA ALA A 354 -22.95 -6.11 -5.72
C ALA A 354 -23.43 -7.23 -6.66
N GLN A 355 -22.47 -7.87 -7.33
CA GLN A 355 -22.71 -8.90 -8.33
C GLN A 355 -21.64 -10.00 -8.29
N LEU A 356 -21.86 -11.08 -9.02
CA LEU A 356 -20.80 -11.98 -9.46
C LEU A 356 -20.09 -11.39 -10.68
N TRP A 357 -18.76 -11.45 -10.67
CA TRP A 357 -17.94 -11.22 -11.87
C TRP A 357 -16.70 -12.13 -11.88
N ASP A 358 -16.13 -12.39 -13.05
CA ASP A 358 -14.87 -13.13 -13.19
C ASP A 358 -13.78 -12.51 -12.33
N CYS A 359 -13.10 -13.35 -11.54
CA CYS A 359 -12.08 -12.92 -10.59
C CYS A 359 -10.84 -12.38 -11.32
N ASN A 360 -10.70 -11.05 -11.33
CA ASN A 360 -9.67 -10.31 -12.09
C ASN A 360 -8.67 -9.55 -11.20
N GLY A 361 -8.89 -9.55 -9.87
CA GLY A 361 -8.00 -8.92 -8.89
C GLY A 361 -8.17 -7.41 -8.73
N ALA A 362 -9.04 -6.76 -9.49
CA ALA A 362 -9.27 -5.31 -9.41
C ALA A 362 -9.88 -4.89 -8.06
N THR A 363 -9.67 -3.62 -7.68
CA THR A 363 -10.05 -3.05 -6.37
C THR A 363 -11.52 -3.22 -6.00
N ASN A 364 -12.41 -3.28 -6.99
CA ASN A 364 -13.85 -3.49 -6.83
C ASN A 364 -14.24 -4.94 -6.45
N GLN A 365 -13.26 -5.86 -6.41
CA GLN A 365 -13.41 -7.25 -5.97
C GLN A 365 -12.64 -7.57 -4.68
N ARG A 366 -11.96 -6.58 -4.08
CA ARG A 366 -11.09 -6.78 -2.90
C ARG A 366 -11.81 -6.32 -1.64
N TRP A 367 -12.11 -7.29 -0.78
CA TRP A 367 -12.89 -7.12 0.44
C TRP A 367 -12.00 -7.30 1.66
N THR A 368 -11.99 -6.31 2.54
CA THR A 368 -11.34 -6.37 3.86
C THR A 368 -12.39 -6.68 4.92
N ASN A 369 -12.21 -7.77 5.66
CA ASN A 369 -12.99 -8.04 6.87
C ASN A 369 -12.39 -7.27 8.06
N THR A 370 -13.15 -6.41 8.71
CA THR A 370 -12.70 -5.60 9.86
C THR A 370 -12.98 -6.28 11.19
N ALA A 371 -12.32 -5.82 12.26
CA ALA A 371 -12.65 -6.24 13.64
C ALA A 371 -14.11 -5.90 14.02
N GLY A 372 -14.71 -4.90 13.36
CA GLY A 372 -16.13 -4.55 13.48
C GLY A 372 -17.06 -5.39 12.60
N LYS A 373 -16.61 -6.54 12.06
CA LYS A 373 -17.36 -7.43 11.16
C LYS A 373 -17.79 -6.81 9.83
N GLN A 374 -17.25 -5.64 9.45
CA GLN A 374 -17.59 -5.02 8.17
C GLN A 374 -16.77 -5.64 7.04
N LEU A 375 -17.40 -5.85 5.89
CA LEU A 375 -16.71 -6.16 4.63
C LEU A 375 -16.53 -4.86 3.85
N THR A 376 -15.32 -4.32 3.84
CA THR A 376 -15.01 -3.03 3.22
C THR A 376 -14.34 -3.16 1.85
N VAL A 377 -14.69 -2.24 0.95
CA VAL A 377 -14.15 -2.11 -0.42
C VAL A 377 -13.85 -0.64 -0.69
N PHE A 378 -12.89 -0.35 -1.58
CA PHE A 378 -12.39 1.02 -1.86
C PHE A 378 -11.93 1.81 -0.61
N GLY A 379 -11.62 1.12 0.50
CA GLY A 379 -11.21 1.71 1.78
C GLY A 379 -12.32 2.39 2.61
N THR A 380 -13.35 2.97 1.97
CA THR A 380 -14.40 3.77 2.65
C THR A 380 -15.81 3.22 2.52
N LYS A 381 -16.05 2.25 1.63
CA LYS A 381 -17.36 1.65 1.39
C LYS A 381 -17.50 0.30 2.09
N CYS A 382 -18.71 0.00 2.54
CA CYS A 382 -19.08 -1.22 3.23
C CYS A 382 -20.12 -2.00 2.42
N LEU A 383 -20.02 -3.33 2.39
CA LEU A 383 -21.09 -4.22 1.94
C LEU A 383 -22.29 -4.06 2.88
N ASP A 384 -23.46 -3.73 2.33
CA ASP A 384 -24.62 -3.21 3.06
C ASP A 384 -25.91 -3.90 2.62
N ALA A 385 -26.70 -4.38 3.58
CA ALA A 385 -28.07 -4.83 3.35
C ALA A 385 -29.00 -3.63 3.14
N SER A 386 -29.28 -3.31 1.86
CA SER A 386 -29.91 -2.06 1.43
C SER A 386 -31.14 -1.67 2.24
N GLY A 387 -31.18 -0.42 2.69
CA GLY A 387 -32.29 0.12 3.49
C GLY A 387 -32.47 -0.55 4.86
N LYS A 388 -31.49 -1.32 5.35
CA LYS A 388 -31.57 -2.19 6.54
C LYS A 388 -32.57 -3.34 6.39
N GLY A 389 -32.83 -3.78 5.15
CA GLY A 389 -33.77 -4.87 4.88
C GLY A 389 -33.37 -6.18 5.54
N THR A 390 -34.35 -6.86 6.14
CA THR A 390 -34.19 -8.15 6.84
C THR A 390 -35.00 -9.28 6.17
N VAL A 391 -35.42 -9.07 4.92
CA VAL A 391 -36.27 -10.00 4.16
C VAL A 391 -35.54 -10.58 2.95
N ASN A 392 -35.99 -11.77 2.51
CA ASN A 392 -35.53 -12.40 1.27
C ASN A 392 -35.67 -11.43 0.08
N GLY A 393 -34.63 -11.32 -0.74
CA GLY A 393 -34.58 -10.41 -1.88
C GLY A 393 -34.13 -8.98 -1.54
N THR A 394 -33.77 -8.68 -0.28
CA THR A 394 -33.09 -7.41 0.06
C THR A 394 -31.79 -7.32 -0.75
N ALA A 395 -31.66 -6.29 -1.59
CA ALA A 395 -30.46 -6.07 -2.39
C ALA A 395 -29.22 -5.84 -1.51
N VAL A 396 -28.10 -6.47 -1.84
CA VAL A 396 -26.81 -6.20 -1.19
C VAL A 396 -26.02 -5.20 -2.03
N VAL A 397 -25.72 -4.05 -1.42
CA VAL A 397 -25.15 -2.87 -2.10
C VAL A 397 -23.85 -2.44 -1.43
N ILE A 398 -23.15 -1.45 -1.99
CA ILE A 398 -22.21 -0.63 -1.23
C ILE A 398 -22.87 0.62 -0.65
N TRP A 399 -22.45 1.01 0.54
CA TRP A 399 -22.74 2.30 1.15
C TRP A 399 -21.50 2.84 1.88
N ASP A 400 -21.49 4.13 2.23
CA ASP A 400 -20.47 4.66 3.15
C ASP A 400 -20.49 3.91 4.48
N CYS A 401 -19.31 3.52 4.97
CA CYS A 401 -19.18 2.81 6.24
C CYS A 401 -19.66 3.68 7.41
N ASN A 402 -20.75 3.27 8.07
CA ASN A 402 -21.42 4.01 9.13
C ASN A 402 -21.56 3.20 10.45
N GLY A 403 -21.02 1.97 10.48
CA GLY A 403 -20.95 1.11 11.66
C GLY A 403 -22.24 0.36 12.01
N GLN A 404 -23.34 0.61 11.29
CA GLN A 404 -24.66 0.04 11.60
C GLN A 404 -24.72 -1.46 11.25
N THR A 405 -25.62 -2.20 11.91
CA THR A 405 -25.65 -3.68 11.88
C THR A 405 -25.99 -4.29 10.51
N ASN A 406 -26.56 -3.52 9.59
CA ASN A 406 -26.77 -3.88 8.19
C ASN A 406 -25.47 -3.93 7.37
N GLN A 407 -24.36 -3.40 7.90
CA GLN A 407 -23.02 -3.46 7.30
C GLN A 407 -22.11 -4.52 7.94
N GLN A 408 -22.61 -5.27 8.91
CA GLN A 408 -21.84 -6.24 9.68
C GLN A 408 -22.20 -7.67 9.26
N TRP A 409 -21.18 -8.52 9.09
CA TRP A 409 -21.30 -9.85 8.49
C TRP A 409 -20.52 -10.89 9.30
N ASN A 410 -21.12 -12.05 9.54
CA ASN A 410 -20.42 -13.23 10.06
C ASN A 410 -19.94 -14.08 8.89
N LEU A 411 -18.62 -14.26 8.77
CA LEU A 411 -18.01 -15.22 7.87
C LEU A 411 -17.93 -16.56 8.61
N ASN A 412 -18.71 -17.56 8.18
CA ASN A 412 -18.93 -18.79 8.92
C ASN A 412 -18.05 -19.94 8.41
N ALA A 413 -17.70 -20.89 9.28
CA ALA A 413 -16.79 -22.00 8.95
C ALA A 413 -17.35 -22.98 7.90
N ASN A 414 -18.65 -22.95 7.61
CA ASN A 414 -19.31 -23.69 6.52
C ASN A 414 -19.32 -22.90 5.19
N GLY A 415 -18.58 -21.78 5.10
CA GLY A 415 -18.49 -20.93 3.93
C GLY A 415 -19.63 -19.93 3.76
N THR A 416 -20.71 -19.95 4.56
CA THR A 416 -21.76 -18.93 4.41
C THR A 416 -21.33 -17.59 4.99
N ILE A 417 -21.84 -16.50 4.42
CA ILE A 417 -21.67 -15.15 4.95
C ILE A 417 -23.05 -14.64 5.36
N THR A 418 -23.28 -14.38 6.64
CA THR A 418 -24.60 -13.97 7.17
C THR A 418 -24.60 -12.55 7.72
N GLY A 419 -25.63 -11.77 7.36
CA GLY A 419 -25.81 -10.41 7.90
C GLY A 419 -26.13 -10.46 9.39
N VAL A 420 -25.39 -9.70 10.20
CA VAL A 420 -25.53 -9.68 11.67
C VAL A 420 -26.92 -9.20 12.10
N GLN A 421 -27.52 -8.24 11.39
CA GLN A 421 -28.88 -7.75 11.68
C GLN A 421 -29.98 -8.73 11.24
N SER A 422 -29.81 -9.40 10.10
CA SER A 422 -30.89 -10.14 9.44
C SER A 422 -30.87 -11.65 9.70
N GLY A 423 -29.70 -12.21 10.03
CA GLY A 423 -29.48 -13.66 10.05
C GLY A 423 -29.49 -14.32 8.67
N LEU A 424 -29.78 -13.56 7.60
CA LEU A 424 -29.88 -14.05 6.23
C LEU A 424 -28.49 -14.17 5.58
N CYS A 425 -28.36 -15.11 4.64
CA CYS A 425 -27.15 -15.38 3.90
C CYS A 425 -26.99 -14.42 2.71
N LEU A 426 -25.73 -14.06 2.41
CA LEU A 426 -25.31 -13.46 1.15
C LEU A 426 -25.49 -14.51 0.04
N ASP A 427 -26.37 -14.23 -0.91
CA ASP A 427 -26.92 -15.17 -1.88
C ASP A 427 -26.74 -14.61 -3.30
N ALA A 428 -26.20 -15.44 -4.22
CA ALA A 428 -26.23 -15.14 -5.65
C ALA A 428 -27.63 -15.46 -6.20
N THR A 429 -28.34 -14.42 -6.64
CA THR A 429 -29.78 -14.47 -6.95
C THR A 429 -30.10 -15.56 -7.97
N GLY A 430 -31.10 -16.40 -7.64
CA GLY A 430 -31.61 -17.43 -8.53
C GLY A 430 -30.69 -18.62 -8.75
N VAL A 431 -29.68 -18.83 -7.88
CA VAL A 431 -28.69 -19.93 -8.00
C VAL A 431 -27.86 -19.82 -9.31
N ALA A 432 -27.81 -18.61 -9.88
CA ALA A 432 -27.14 -18.33 -11.14
C ALA A 432 -25.64 -18.06 -10.94
N THR A 433 -24.84 -18.42 -11.94
CA THR A 433 -23.36 -18.39 -11.88
C THR A 433 -22.72 -17.39 -12.85
N ALA A 434 -23.50 -16.61 -13.58
CA ALA A 434 -23.03 -15.74 -14.67
C ALA A 434 -22.45 -14.40 -14.17
N ASN A 435 -21.62 -13.78 -15.01
CA ASN A 435 -21.22 -12.38 -14.83
C ASN A 435 -22.46 -11.48 -14.79
N GLY A 436 -22.53 -10.57 -13.81
CA GLY A 436 -23.65 -9.66 -13.62
C GLY A 436 -24.81 -10.22 -12.80
N THR A 437 -24.81 -11.52 -12.43
CA THR A 437 -25.77 -12.07 -11.45
C THR A 437 -25.67 -11.26 -10.16
N LYS A 438 -26.78 -10.66 -9.72
CA LYS A 438 -26.80 -9.78 -8.56
C LYS A 438 -26.79 -10.55 -7.24
N LEU A 439 -26.33 -9.87 -6.19
CA LEU A 439 -26.31 -10.40 -4.83
C LEU A 439 -27.44 -9.81 -3.98
N GLN A 440 -27.99 -10.67 -3.13
CA GLN A 440 -29.12 -10.39 -2.26
C GLN A 440 -28.92 -11.02 -0.87
N LEU A 441 -29.78 -10.65 0.08
CA LEU A 441 -30.04 -11.49 1.25
C LEU A 441 -31.08 -12.56 0.91
N TRP A 442 -30.82 -13.78 1.35
CA TRP A 442 -31.79 -14.88 1.29
C TRP A 442 -31.71 -15.79 2.52
N ALA A 443 -32.79 -16.50 2.81
CA ALA A 443 -32.83 -17.53 3.84
C ALA A 443 -31.70 -18.56 3.61
N CYS A 444 -30.93 -18.84 4.66
CA CYS A 444 -29.79 -19.74 4.58
C CYS A 444 -30.26 -21.17 4.28
N SER A 445 -30.01 -21.63 3.05
CA SER A 445 -30.32 -22.98 2.58
C SER A 445 -29.12 -23.93 2.71
N GLY A 446 -27.92 -23.37 2.86
CA GLY A 446 -26.65 -24.12 2.74
C GLY A 446 -26.25 -24.40 1.29
N GLY A 447 -27.02 -23.95 0.30
CA GLY A 447 -26.72 -24.11 -1.13
C GLY A 447 -25.41 -23.43 -1.54
N ALA A 448 -24.75 -23.96 -2.57
CA ALA A 448 -23.43 -23.49 -3.01
C ALA A 448 -23.43 -22.04 -3.57
N ASN A 449 -24.60 -21.49 -3.91
CA ASN A 449 -24.78 -20.08 -4.28
C ASN A 449 -24.75 -19.10 -3.08
N GLN A 450 -24.73 -19.65 -1.86
CA GLN A 450 -24.60 -18.92 -0.59
C GLN A 450 -23.28 -19.21 0.13
N GLN A 451 -22.41 -20.03 -0.47
CA GLN A 451 -21.10 -20.39 0.07
C GLN A 451 -19.99 -19.62 -0.65
N TRP A 452 -19.06 -19.10 0.13
CA TRP A 452 -17.98 -18.23 -0.28
C TRP A 452 -16.67 -18.67 0.35
N HIS A 453 -15.54 -18.45 -0.32
CA HIS A 453 -14.22 -18.54 0.29
C HIS A 453 -13.41 -17.25 0.07
N LEU A 454 -12.45 -17.00 0.94
CA LEU A 454 -11.49 -15.92 0.80
C LEU A 454 -10.32 -16.40 -0.06
N GLN A 455 -9.97 -15.63 -1.09
CA GLN A 455 -8.81 -15.85 -1.93
C GLN A 455 -7.87 -14.63 -1.87
N SER A 456 -6.57 -14.87 -1.75
CA SER A 456 -5.53 -13.82 -1.67
C SER A 456 -5.11 -13.30 -3.03
#